data_AF-A0A1R0MA88-F1
#
_entry.id   AF-A0A1R0MA88-F1
#
_cell.length_a   1.000
_cell.length_b   1.000
_cell.length_c   1.000
_cell.angle_alpha   90.00
_cell.angle_beta   90.00
_cell.angle_gamma   90.00
#
_symmetry.space_group_name_H-M   'P 1'
#
loop_
_entity.id
_entity.type
_entity.pdbx_description
1 polymer ?
#
loop_
_entity_poly.entity_id
_entity_poly.type
_entity_poly.pdbx_seq_one_letter_code
_entity_poly.pdbx_strand_id
1 'polypeptide(L)'
;MGVVYAAVHDESGERRALKVIRAPAGAEEAVARFSREVRVCMALSHPYVVRVLGVERTGPADRALPAGTEPCCLVLELCDGGSLADRVCRDGPLPARQALELFDGVLTGLGHVHHEHGFVHRDIKPHNILLSHGSDGRLTAKLGDFGLAKAYDSAGLSGLTRTGVVMGTPAFMPRAQLINYKYATPEVDVWSTAAALYHVLTGTPPRDLPPDQDPWLAVATSPVVPVGKRGVGLPSGLCEVLDHALSDEPGAGFRTAEALRTALEGS
;
A
#
# COMPACT_ATOMS: atom_id res chain seq x y z
N MET A 1 -4.31 -12.23 4.19
CA MET A 1 -4.41 -11.71 2.81
C MET A 1 -5.37 -12.59 2.03
N GLY A 2 -6.31 -11.99 1.30
CA GLY A 2 -7.29 -12.70 0.46
C GLY A 2 -6.70 -13.10 -0.89
N VAL A 3 -7.37 -14.03 -1.59
CA VAL A 3 -6.98 -14.42 -2.95
C VAL A 3 -7.57 -13.41 -3.95
N VAL A 4 -6.80 -13.05 -4.97
CA VAL A 4 -7.24 -12.17 -6.06
C VAL A 4 -7.34 -12.99 -7.35
N TYR A 5 -8.45 -12.87 -8.06
CA TYR A 5 -8.70 -13.52 -9.34
C TYR A 5 -8.83 -12.49 -10.47
N ALA A 6 -8.31 -12.80 -11.65
CA ALA A 6 -8.72 -12.11 -12.86
C ALA A 6 -10.10 -12.65 -13.29
N ALA A 7 -11.02 -11.76 -13.63
CA ALA A 7 -12.37 -12.09 -14.05
C ALA A 7 -12.76 -11.29 -15.30
N VAL A 8 -13.81 -11.74 -15.97
CA VAL A 8 -14.46 -11.03 -17.07
C VAL A 8 -15.87 -10.71 -16.61
N HIS A 9 -16.30 -9.47 -16.78
CA HIS A 9 -17.68 -9.08 -16.50
C HIS A 9 -18.58 -9.55 -17.64
N ASP A 10 -19.56 -10.41 -17.35
CA ASP A 10 -20.35 -11.13 -18.37
C ASP A 10 -21.04 -10.19 -19.37
N GLU A 11 -21.63 -9.09 -18.90
CA GLU A 11 -22.40 -8.18 -19.77
C GLU A 11 -21.51 -7.26 -20.62
N SER A 12 -20.40 -6.77 -20.06
CA SER A 12 -19.55 -5.78 -20.75
C SER A 12 -18.31 -6.39 -21.41
N GLY A 13 -17.96 -7.64 -21.09
CA GLY A 13 -16.71 -8.28 -21.50
C GLY A 13 -15.45 -7.67 -20.87
N GLU A 14 -15.59 -6.69 -19.96
CA GLU A 14 -14.46 -6.01 -19.35
C GLU A 14 -13.70 -6.92 -18.39
N ARG A 15 -12.37 -6.87 -18.46
CA ARG A 15 -11.51 -7.57 -17.49
C ARG A 15 -11.48 -6.81 -16.16
N ARG A 16 -11.64 -7.54 -15.06
CA ARG A 16 -11.68 -7.02 -13.69
C ARG A 16 -10.82 -7.86 -12.76
N ALA A 17 -10.47 -7.33 -11.60
CA ALA A 17 -9.86 -8.08 -10.52
C ALA A 17 -10.90 -8.31 -9.40
N LEU A 18 -11.06 -9.56 -8.96
CA LEU A 18 -11.92 -9.93 -7.85
C LEU A 18 -11.07 -10.28 -6.63
N LYS A 19 -11.10 -9.43 -5.61
CA LYS A 19 -10.40 -9.68 -4.35
C LYS A 19 -11.37 -10.27 -3.34
N VAL A 20 -11.16 -11.54 -2.99
CA VAL A 20 -11.95 -12.22 -1.96
C VAL A 20 -11.60 -11.64 -0.60
N ILE A 21 -12.62 -11.15 0.09
CA ILE A 21 -12.53 -10.61 1.44
C ILE A 21 -13.59 -11.27 2.35
N ARG A 22 -13.47 -11.00 3.64
CA ARG A 22 -14.45 -11.45 4.63
C ARG A 22 -15.23 -10.23 5.09
N ALA A 23 -16.53 -10.24 4.87
CA ALA A 23 -17.42 -9.24 5.45
C ALA A 23 -17.86 -9.70 6.85
N PRO A 24 -18.05 -8.78 7.80
CA PRO A 24 -18.71 -9.10 9.05
C PRO A 24 -20.17 -9.50 8.75
N ALA A 25 -20.68 -10.45 9.51
CA ALA A 25 -22.07 -10.92 9.45
C ALA A 25 -22.69 -10.92 10.84
N GLY A 26 -23.98 -10.63 10.92
CA GLY A 26 -24.72 -10.56 12.18
C GLY A 26 -24.76 -9.16 12.78
N ALA A 27 -23.69 -8.71 13.44
CA ALA A 27 -23.71 -7.43 14.18
C ALA A 27 -23.93 -6.23 13.26
N GLU A 28 -25.12 -5.61 13.34
CA GLU A 28 -25.54 -4.50 12.47
C GLU A 28 -24.53 -3.35 12.43
N GLU A 29 -23.95 -3.00 13.58
CA GLU A 29 -22.94 -1.93 13.67
C GLU A 29 -21.69 -2.25 12.85
N ALA A 30 -21.22 -3.49 12.90
CA ALA A 30 -20.03 -3.91 12.15
C ALA A 30 -20.30 -3.96 10.64
N VAL A 31 -21.49 -4.47 10.25
CA VAL A 31 -21.93 -4.48 8.85
C VAL A 31 -22.08 -3.07 8.30
N ALA A 32 -22.72 -2.17 9.06
CA ALA A 32 -22.92 -0.77 8.68
C ALA A 32 -21.59 -0.05 8.51
N ARG A 33 -20.64 -0.28 9.42
CA ARG A 33 -19.31 0.33 9.34
C ARG A 33 -18.48 -0.20 8.18
N PHE A 34 -18.47 -1.51 7.96
CA PHE A 34 -17.83 -2.12 6.79
C PHE A 34 -18.41 -1.54 5.49
N SER A 35 -19.74 -1.44 5.40
CA SER A 35 -20.43 -0.86 4.24
C SER A 35 -20.05 0.61 4.03
N ARG A 36 -19.89 1.40 5.10
CA ARG A 36 -19.42 2.79 5.02
C ARG A 36 -18.00 2.87 4.47
N GLU A 37 -17.09 2.04 4.95
CA GLU A 37 -15.69 2.04 4.51
C GLU A 37 -15.55 1.62 3.04
N VAL A 38 -16.30 0.59 2.62
CA VAL A 38 -16.43 0.22 1.20
C VAL A 38 -16.89 1.39 0.35
N ARG A 39 -17.94 2.11 0.77
CA ARG A 39 -18.46 3.28 0.03
C ARG A 39 -17.42 4.38 -0.10
N VAL A 40 -16.64 4.65 0.94
CA VAL A 40 -15.53 5.61 0.88
C VAL A 40 -14.50 5.16 -0.16
N CYS A 41 -14.11 3.89 -0.17
CA CYS A 41 -13.18 3.37 -1.18
C CYS A 41 -13.75 3.37 -2.60
N MET A 42 -15.06 3.17 -2.77
CA MET A 42 -15.73 3.27 -4.08
C MET A 42 -15.83 4.71 -4.58
N ALA A 43 -15.87 5.69 -3.67
CA ALA A 43 -15.85 7.11 -4.04
C ALA A 43 -14.46 7.58 -4.50
N LEU A 44 -13.39 6.86 -4.14
CA LEU A 44 -12.04 7.15 -4.61
C LEU A 44 -11.93 6.88 -6.12
N SER A 45 -11.83 7.97 -6.89
CA SER A 45 -11.64 7.92 -8.33
C SER A 45 -10.51 8.83 -8.73
N HIS A 46 -9.34 8.24 -9.00
CA HIS A 46 -8.14 8.98 -9.39
C HIS A 46 -7.26 8.14 -10.32
N PRO A 47 -6.59 8.71 -11.34
CA PRO A 47 -5.78 7.95 -12.31
C PRO A 47 -4.69 7.07 -11.67
N TYR A 48 -4.14 7.50 -10.53
CA TYR A 48 -3.06 6.80 -9.82
C TYR A 48 -3.53 6.01 -8.58
N VAL A 49 -4.83 5.68 -8.53
CA VAL A 49 -5.46 4.89 -7.46
C VAL A 49 -6.27 3.79 -8.13
N VAL A 50 -6.09 2.54 -7.69
CA VAL A 50 -6.87 1.39 -8.19
C VAL A 50 -8.33 1.58 -7.80
N ARG A 51 -9.19 1.71 -8.81
CA ARG A 51 -10.61 1.97 -8.64
C ARG A 51 -11.33 0.75 -8.08
N VAL A 52 -12.11 0.95 -7.01
CA VAL A 52 -13.09 -0.02 -6.52
C VAL A 52 -14.39 0.16 -7.32
N LEU A 53 -14.74 -0.84 -8.12
CA LEU A 53 -15.91 -0.82 -9.01
C LEU A 53 -17.19 -1.24 -8.28
N GLY A 54 -17.07 -2.07 -7.25
CA GLY A 54 -18.23 -2.59 -6.53
C GLY A 54 -17.86 -3.67 -5.52
N VAL A 55 -18.89 -4.23 -4.90
CA VAL A 55 -18.79 -5.37 -3.99
C VAL A 55 -19.84 -6.39 -4.36
N GLU A 56 -19.40 -7.61 -4.59
CA GLU A 56 -20.26 -8.74 -4.91
C GLU A 56 -20.30 -9.71 -3.74
N ARG A 57 -21.50 -10.21 -3.42
CA ARG A 57 -21.63 -11.32 -2.47
C ARG A 57 -21.31 -12.61 -3.19
N THR A 58 -20.42 -13.41 -2.61
CA THR A 58 -20.21 -14.77 -3.11
C THR A 58 -21.19 -15.71 -2.43
N GLY A 59 -21.62 -16.76 -3.14
CA GLY A 59 -22.36 -17.86 -2.51
C GLY A 59 -21.61 -18.48 -1.33
N PRO A 60 -22.25 -19.34 -0.53
CA PRO A 60 -21.61 -19.98 0.61
C PRO A 60 -20.29 -20.62 0.16
N ALA A 61 -19.18 -20.18 0.77
CA ALA A 61 -17.87 -20.71 0.43
C ALA A 61 -17.76 -22.15 0.94
N ASP A 62 -17.15 -23.04 0.15
CA ASP A 62 -16.79 -24.42 0.55
C ASP A 62 -15.79 -24.50 1.72
N ARG A 63 -15.41 -23.36 2.32
CA ARG A 63 -14.50 -23.27 3.46
C ARG A 63 -15.25 -22.77 4.68
N ALA A 64 -15.07 -23.46 5.80
CA ALA A 64 -15.55 -23.01 7.10
C ALA A 64 -15.03 -21.59 7.40
N LEU A 65 -15.93 -20.62 7.39
CA LEU A 65 -15.67 -19.26 7.80
C LEU A 65 -15.86 -19.12 9.31
N PRO A 66 -15.13 -18.20 9.98
CA PRO A 66 -15.43 -17.85 11.36
C PRO A 66 -16.91 -17.47 11.53
N ALA A 67 -17.51 -17.86 12.65
CA ALA A 67 -18.87 -17.46 12.98
C ALA A 67 -19.01 -15.92 12.93
N GLY A 68 -20.08 -15.44 12.30
CA GLY A 68 -20.29 -14.00 12.11
C GLY A 68 -19.49 -13.40 10.95
N THR A 69 -19.15 -14.18 9.91
CA THR A 69 -18.61 -13.66 8.65
C THR A 69 -19.27 -14.26 7.41
N GLU A 70 -19.34 -13.47 6.34
CA GLU A 70 -19.78 -13.89 5.01
C GLU A 70 -18.68 -13.62 3.98
N PRO A 71 -18.52 -14.47 2.96
CA PRO A 71 -17.55 -14.23 1.90
C PRO A 71 -18.12 -13.20 0.92
N CYS A 72 -17.32 -12.20 0.59
CA CYS A 72 -17.64 -11.26 -0.49
C CYS A 72 -16.38 -10.92 -1.30
N CYS A 73 -16.59 -10.37 -2.49
CA CYS A 73 -15.53 -9.95 -3.40
C CYS A 73 -15.59 -8.46 -3.60
N LEU A 74 -14.45 -7.78 -3.43
CA LEU A 74 -14.28 -6.45 -3.99
C LEU A 74 -14.02 -6.61 -5.48
N VAL A 75 -14.81 -5.90 -6.29
CA VAL A 75 -14.60 -5.78 -7.72
C VAL A 75 -13.71 -4.56 -7.95
N LEU A 76 -12.55 -4.77 -8.54
CA LEU A 76 -11.54 -3.75 -8.78
C LEU A 76 -11.27 -3.63 -10.29
N GLU A 77 -10.79 -2.48 -10.73
CA GLU A 77 -10.14 -2.41 -12.04
C GLU A 77 -8.95 -3.38 -12.08
N LEU A 78 -8.69 -3.95 -13.26
CA LEU A 78 -7.54 -4.84 -13.44
C LEU A 78 -6.33 -4.04 -13.91
N CYS A 79 -5.27 -4.04 -13.11
CA CYS A 79 -3.95 -3.57 -13.53
C CYS A 79 -3.18 -4.72 -14.20
N ASP A 80 -2.89 -4.58 -15.49
CA ASP A 80 -2.37 -5.66 -16.34
C ASP A 80 -0.85 -5.82 -16.31
N GLY A 81 -0.12 -4.87 -15.72
CA GLY A 81 1.34 -4.86 -15.63
C GLY A 81 1.92 -5.54 -14.40
N GLY A 82 1.10 -6.13 -13.53
CA GLY A 82 1.52 -6.69 -12.25
C GLY A 82 1.83 -5.62 -11.21
N SER A 83 2.65 -5.92 -10.21
CA SER A 83 3.10 -4.95 -9.19
C SER A 83 4.54 -4.47 -9.42
N LEU A 84 4.93 -3.37 -8.76
CA LEU A 84 6.34 -2.96 -8.71
C LEU A 84 7.24 -4.03 -8.09
N ALA A 85 6.74 -4.83 -7.15
CA ALA A 85 7.48 -5.96 -6.60
C ALA A 85 7.79 -7.01 -7.69
N ASP A 86 6.78 -7.36 -8.51
CA ASP A 86 6.95 -8.31 -9.61
C ASP A 86 7.95 -7.78 -10.65
N ARG A 87 7.88 -6.47 -10.94
CA ARG A 87 8.80 -5.79 -11.86
C ARG A 87 10.24 -5.89 -11.38
N VAL A 88 10.51 -5.54 -10.11
CA VAL A 88 11.86 -5.59 -9.55
C VAL A 88 12.37 -7.03 -9.43
N CYS A 89 11.50 -7.98 -9.06
CA CYS A 89 11.88 -9.39 -8.97
C CYS A 89 12.32 -9.95 -10.33
N ARG A 90 11.62 -9.57 -11.40
CA ARG A 90 11.91 -10.04 -12.76
C ARG A 90 13.10 -9.32 -13.40
N ASP A 91 13.15 -8.00 -13.30
CA ASP A 91 14.05 -7.16 -14.11
C ASP A 91 15.18 -6.51 -13.29
N GLY A 92 15.16 -6.66 -11.96
CA GLY A 92 16.09 -5.99 -11.05
C GLY A 92 15.70 -4.54 -10.74
N PRO A 93 16.61 -3.76 -10.11
CA PRO A 93 16.37 -2.36 -9.79
C PRO A 93 16.07 -1.52 -11.04
N LEU A 94 15.19 -0.54 -10.87
CA LEU A 94 14.77 0.36 -11.95
C LEU A 94 15.76 1.52 -12.15
N PRO A 95 15.97 1.97 -13.40
CA PRO A 95 16.66 3.23 -13.66
C PRO A 95 15.98 4.40 -12.95
N ALA A 96 16.76 5.32 -12.37
CA ALA A 96 16.25 6.41 -11.54
C ALA A 96 15.14 7.22 -12.21
N ARG A 97 15.32 7.61 -13.48
CA ARG A 97 14.31 8.34 -14.25
C ARG A 97 12.97 7.60 -14.31
N GLN A 98 12.99 6.30 -14.62
CA GLN A 98 11.77 5.50 -14.73
C GLN A 98 11.08 5.34 -13.37
N ALA A 99 11.86 5.14 -12.30
CA ALA A 99 11.32 5.06 -10.95
C ALA A 99 10.65 6.39 -10.54
N LEU A 100 11.31 7.52 -10.79
CA LEU A 100 10.76 8.85 -10.47
C LEU A 100 9.48 9.16 -11.26
N GLU A 101 9.41 8.82 -12.55
CA GLU A 101 8.18 8.98 -13.36
C GLU A 101 7.00 8.15 -12.80
N LEU A 102 7.24 6.92 -12.34
CA LEU A 102 6.19 6.10 -11.71
C LEU A 102 5.78 6.66 -10.35
N PHE A 103 6.74 7.11 -9.55
CA PHE A 103 6.49 7.62 -8.20
C PHE A 103 5.88 9.02 -8.17
N ASP A 104 6.07 9.83 -9.21
CA ASP A 104 5.30 11.07 -9.41
C ASP A 104 3.78 10.79 -9.41
N GLY A 105 3.36 9.77 -10.18
CA GLY A 105 1.98 9.31 -10.19
C GLY A 105 1.51 8.80 -8.83
N VAL A 106 2.31 7.93 -8.20
CA VAL A 106 2.01 7.38 -6.86
C VAL A 106 1.82 8.49 -5.82
N LEU A 107 2.72 9.47 -5.76
CA LEU A 107 2.65 10.58 -4.82
C LEU A 107 1.47 11.52 -5.12
N THR A 108 1.15 11.72 -6.39
CA THR A 108 -0.05 12.47 -6.80
C THR A 108 -1.33 11.77 -6.33
N GLY A 109 -1.42 10.45 -6.53
CA GLY A 109 -2.53 9.63 -6.02
C GLY A 109 -2.62 9.62 -4.49
N LEU A 110 -1.47 9.53 -3.81
CA LEU A 110 -1.42 9.55 -2.35
C LEU A 110 -1.91 10.89 -1.78
N GLY A 111 -1.47 12.01 -2.36
CA GLY A 111 -1.92 13.34 -1.99
C GLY A 111 -3.44 13.48 -2.12
N HIS A 112 -4.01 13.03 -3.23
CA HIS A 112 -5.47 13.02 -3.43
C HIS A 112 -6.20 12.23 -2.33
N VAL A 113 -5.73 11.02 -2.00
CA VAL A 113 -6.32 10.17 -0.96
C VAL A 113 -6.25 10.82 0.43
N HIS A 114 -5.12 11.45 0.75
CA HIS A 114 -4.91 12.15 2.02
C HIS A 114 -5.83 13.38 2.16
N HIS A 115 -5.95 14.20 1.11
CA HIS A 115 -6.69 15.46 1.15
C HIS A 115 -8.21 15.28 1.12
N GLU A 116 -8.73 14.52 0.17
CA GLU A 116 -10.19 14.44 -0.07
C GLU A 116 -10.92 13.60 0.99
N HIS A 117 -10.23 12.63 1.59
CA HIS A 117 -10.88 11.61 2.41
C HIS A 117 -10.25 11.39 3.79
N GLY A 118 -9.14 12.08 4.11
CA GLY A 118 -8.43 11.89 5.38
C GLY A 118 -7.98 10.45 5.62
N PHE A 119 -7.84 9.67 4.55
CA PHE A 119 -7.59 8.24 4.61
C PHE A 119 -6.09 7.97 4.68
N VAL A 120 -5.65 7.16 5.64
CA VAL A 120 -4.25 6.72 5.77
C VAL A 120 -4.16 5.25 5.39
N HIS A 121 -3.31 4.91 4.42
CA HIS A 121 -3.20 3.58 3.83
C HIS A 121 -2.53 2.55 4.76
N ARG A 122 -1.43 2.92 5.42
CA ARG A 122 -0.71 2.13 6.44
C ARG A 122 -0.11 0.81 5.94
N ASP A 123 -0.07 0.55 4.64
CA ASP A 123 0.53 -0.66 4.05
C ASP A 123 1.04 -0.39 2.62
N ILE A 124 1.60 0.80 2.39
CA ILE A 124 2.24 1.10 1.11
C ILE A 124 3.53 0.30 1.02
N LYS A 125 3.68 -0.42 -0.09
CA LYS A 125 4.85 -1.24 -0.41
C LYS A 125 4.81 -1.58 -1.90
N PRO A 126 5.92 -2.04 -2.51
CA PRO A 126 5.97 -2.35 -3.94
C PRO A 126 4.89 -3.36 -4.42
N HIS A 127 4.42 -4.27 -3.56
CA HIS A 127 3.35 -5.22 -3.89
C HIS A 127 1.98 -4.56 -4.06
N ASN A 128 1.76 -3.43 -3.38
CA ASN A 128 0.51 -2.68 -3.40
C ASN A 128 0.56 -1.49 -4.38
N ILE A 129 1.66 -1.34 -5.12
CA ILE A 129 1.78 -0.37 -6.22
C ILE A 129 1.68 -1.17 -7.51
N LEU A 130 0.51 -1.12 -8.13
CA LEU A 130 0.19 -1.89 -9.34
C LEU A 130 0.54 -1.10 -10.60
N LEU A 131 0.89 -1.80 -11.66
CA LEU A 131 1.29 -1.25 -12.93
C LEU A 131 0.16 -1.47 -13.95
N SER A 132 -0.17 -0.42 -14.69
CA SER A 132 -1.20 -0.47 -15.72
C SER A 132 -0.73 0.31 -16.94
N HIS A 133 -1.05 -0.20 -18.12
CA HIS A 133 -0.84 0.56 -19.35
C HIS A 133 -2.00 1.53 -19.57
N GLY A 134 -1.68 2.79 -19.83
CA GLY A 134 -2.63 3.80 -20.30
C GLY A 134 -3.10 3.49 -21.72
N SER A 135 -4.14 4.20 -22.17
CA SER A 135 -4.63 4.11 -23.55
C SER A 135 -3.59 4.57 -24.58
N ASP A 136 -2.63 5.38 -24.16
CA ASP A 136 -1.46 5.83 -24.93
C ASP A 136 -0.29 4.81 -24.90
N GLY A 137 -0.47 3.67 -24.24
CA GLY A 137 0.53 2.63 -24.07
C GLY A 137 1.58 2.92 -22.99
N ARG A 138 1.50 4.08 -22.29
CA ARG A 138 2.46 4.42 -21.23
C ARG A 138 2.18 3.61 -19.98
N LEU A 139 3.26 3.12 -19.37
CA LEU A 139 3.17 2.44 -18.08
C LEU A 139 2.93 3.47 -16.97
N THR A 140 1.92 3.22 -16.14
CA THR A 140 1.57 4.05 -14.99
C THR A 140 1.54 3.20 -13.73
N ALA A 141 1.87 3.80 -12.59
CA ALA A 141 1.76 3.16 -11.29
C ALA A 141 0.51 3.65 -10.55
N LYS A 142 -0.23 2.71 -9.95
CA LYS A 142 -1.45 2.97 -9.18
C LYS A 142 -1.33 2.40 -7.78
N LEU A 143 -1.73 3.17 -6.78
CA LEU A 143 -1.89 2.69 -5.42
C LEU A 143 -3.09 1.75 -5.33
N GLY A 144 -2.88 0.53 -4.85
CA GLY A 144 -3.90 -0.47 -4.63
C GLY A 144 -3.90 -1.00 -3.20
N ASP A 145 -4.89 -1.83 -2.88
CA ASP A 145 -5.06 -2.43 -1.54
C ASP A 145 -5.23 -1.41 -0.40
N PHE A 146 -6.06 -0.39 -0.62
CA PHE A 146 -6.58 0.44 0.46
C PHE A 146 -7.27 -0.46 1.47
N GLY A 147 -6.79 -0.43 2.71
CA GLY A 147 -7.00 -1.42 3.77
C GLY A 147 -8.44 -1.67 4.23
N LEU A 148 -9.36 -2.02 3.34
CA LEU A 148 -10.71 -2.53 3.64
C LEU A 148 -10.64 -3.81 4.48
N ALA A 149 -9.52 -4.52 4.47
CA ALA A 149 -9.25 -5.61 5.42
C ALA A 149 -8.97 -5.11 6.85
N LYS A 150 -8.46 -3.88 7.01
CA LYS A 150 -8.15 -3.25 8.31
C LYS A 150 -9.38 -2.58 8.95
N ALA A 151 -10.37 -2.21 8.12
CA ALA A 151 -11.75 -1.93 8.52
C ALA A 151 -12.31 -3.03 9.43
N TYR A 152 -12.04 -4.28 9.05
CA TYR A 152 -12.53 -5.47 9.71
C TYR A 152 -11.85 -5.68 11.08
N ASP A 153 -10.53 -5.49 11.15
CA ASP A 153 -9.79 -5.58 12.42
C ASP A 153 -10.21 -4.46 13.38
N SER A 154 -10.37 -3.23 12.89
CA SER A 154 -10.88 -2.11 13.69
C SER A 154 -12.27 -2.40 14.29
N ALA A 155 -13.00 -3.43 13.81
CA ALA A 155 -14.38 -3.78 14.20
C ALA A 155 -14.45 -4.68 15.42
N GLY A 156 -13.30 -5.11 15.95
CA GLY A 156 -13.24 -6.04 17.05
C GLY A 156 -13.71 -7.46 16.70
N LEU A 157 -13.90 -7.75 15.41
CA LEU A 157 -14.45 -9.03 14.91
C LEU A 157 -13.39 -9.98 14.33
N SER A 158 -12.14 -9.56 14.24
CA SER A 158 -11.05 -10.53 14.35
C SER A 158 -10.86 -10.77 15.85
N GLY A 159 -10.95 -12.01 16.31
CA GLY A 159 -10.59 -12.38 17.69
C GLY A 159 -9.12 -12.09 18.06
N LEU A 160 -8.42 -11.26 17.27
CA LEU A 160 -7.03 -10.84 17.39
C LEU A 160 -6.86 -9.37 17.81
N THR A 161 -7.91 -8.56 17.96
CA THR A 161 -7.76 -7.18 18.46
C THR A 161 -7.52 -7.05 19.97
N ARG A 162 -7.41 -8.17 20.70
CA ARG A 162 -7.01 -8.15 22.12
C ARG A 162 -5.51 -8.25 22.36
N THR A 163 -4.66 -8.36 21.32
CA THR A 163 -3.20 -8.60 21.51
C THR A 163 -2.25 -7.61 20.82
N GLY A 164 -2.71 -6.47 20.29
CA GLY A 164 -1.78 -5.47 19.73
C GLY A 164 -0.97 -5.99 18.53
N VAL A 165 -1.57 -6.86 17.71
CA VAL A 165 -0.90 -7.47 16.55
C VAL A 165 -0.57 -6.39 15.52
N VAL A 166 0.73 -6.16 15.33
CA VAL A 166 1.24 -5.31 14.26
C VAL A 166 1.03 -6.04 12.93
N MET A 167 0.35 -5.39 11.98
CA MET A 167 0.12 -5.92 10.64
C MET A 167 0.79 -5.03 9.59
N GLY A 168 1.42 -5.66 8.59
CA GLY A 168 2.10 -5.00 7.48
C GLY A 168 3.28 -5.82 6.99
N THR A 169 4.03 -5.28 6.03
CA THR A 169 5.35 -5.82 5.66
C THR A 169 6.42 -5.01 6.42
N PRO A 170 7.09 -5.59 7.44
CA PRO A 170 7.97 -4.85 8.36
C PRO A 170 9.03 -3.99 7.64
N ALA A 171 9.56 -4.48 6.53
CA ALA A 171 10.58 -3.82 5.71
C ALA A 171 10.17 -2.42 5.19
N PHE A 172 8.87 -2.14 5.07
CA PHE A 172 8.32 -0.89 4.56
C PHE A 172 7.52 -0.11 5.61
N MET A 173 7.54 -0.53 6.88
CA MET A 173 6.82 0.14 7.95
C MET A 173 7.71 1.18 8.66
N PRO A 174 7.27 2.44 8.83
CA PRO A 174 7.99 3.40 9.66
C PRO A 174 7.88 3.06 11.14
N ARG A 175 8.91 3.38 11.94
CA ARG A 175 8.91 3.12 13.38
C ARG A 175 7.75 3.81 14.10
N ALA A 176 7.37 5.02 13.66
CA ALA A 176 6.23 5.74 14.19
C ALA A 176 4.89 4.98 14.05
N GLN A 177 4.69 4.27 12.93
CA GLN A 177 3.50 3.44 12.73
C GLN A 177 3.51 2.19 13.62
N LEU A 178 4.68 1.60 13.86
CA LEU A 178 4.82 0.47 14.79
C LEU A 178 4.41 0.89 16.21
N ILE A 179 4.89 2.05 16.67
CA ILE A 179 4.62 2.58 18.02
C ILE A 179 3.14 3.02 18.15
N ASN A 180 2.58 3.63 17.10
CA ASN A 180 1.25 4.22 17.15
C ASN A 180 0.39 3.86 15.94
N TYR A 181 0.09 2.57 15.78
CA TYR A 181 -0.65 2.07 14.61
C TYR A 181 -2.06 2.67 14.48
N LYS A 182 -2.78 2.82 15.60
CA LYS A 182 -4.18 3.29 15.59
C LYS A 182 -4.30 4.75 15.15
N TYR A 183 -3.38 5.60 15.63
CA TYR A 183 -3.38 7.04 15.37
C TYR A 183 -2.30 7.45 14.36
N ALA A 184 -1.84 6.52 13.53
CA ALA A 184 -0.89 6.80 12.46
C ALA A 184 -1.46 7.87 11.51
N THR A 185 -0.69 8.93 11.32
CA THR A 185 -0.95 10.12 10.49
C THR A 185 -0.50 9.87 9.05
N PRO A 186 -0.94 10.71 8.08
CA PRO A 186 -0.53 10.61 6.67
C PRO A 186 0.98 10.49 6.42
N GLU A 187 1.80 11.05 7.31
CA GLU A 187 3.27 10.96 7.29
C GLU A 187 3.80 9.52 7.17
N VAL A 188 3.10 8.53 7.75
CA VAL A 188 3.54 7.13 7.68
C VAL A 188 3.49 6.57 6.26
N ASP A 189 2.51 7.02 5.47
CA ASP A 189 2.37 6.63 4.07
C ASP A 189 3.43 7.31 3.19
N VAL A 190 3.78 8.56 3.51
CA VAL A 190 4.84 9.29 2.82
C VAL A 190 6.19 8.58 3.02
N TRP A 191 6.51 8.20 4.26
CA TRP A 191 7.69 7.40 4.58
C TRP A 191 7.66 6.05 3.84
N SER A 192 6.53 5.35 3.88
CA SER A 192 6.38 4.03 3.22
C SER A 192 6.50 4.12 1.70
N THR A 193 6.09 5.24 1.11
CA THR A 193 6.25 5.53 -0.32
C THR A 193 7.73 5.78 -0.66
N ALA A 194 8.45 6.56 0.14
CA ALA A 194 9.89 6.72 0.00
C ALA A 194 10.63 5.39 0.15
N ALA A 195 10.17 4.51 1.05
CA ALA A 195 10.75 3.18 1.27
C ALA A 195 10.53 2.26 0.05
N ALA A 196 9.36 2.36 -0.59
CA ALA A 196 9.10 1.66 -1.84
C ALA A 196 9.99 2.19 -2.98
N LEU A 197 10.18 3.52 -3.09
CA LEU A 197 11.07 4.13 -4.07
C LEU A 197 12.52 3.69 -3.87
N TYR A 198 13.01 3.74 -2.63
CA TYR A 198 14.32 3.21 -2.24
C TYR A 198 14.50 1.78 -2.71
N HIS A 199 13.52 0.91 -2.46
CA HIS A 199 13.61 -0.50 -2.81
C HIS A 199 13.64 -0.71 -4.33
N VAL A 200 12.82 0.01 -5.11
CA VAL A 200 12.87 -0.16 -6.57
C VAL A 200 14.16 0.38 -7.18
N LEU A 201 14.81 1.36 -6.55
CA LEU A 201 16.09 1.91 -7.01
C LEU A 201 17.30 1.05 -6.62
N THR A 202 17.23 0.39 -5.46
CA THR A 202 18.37 -0.33 -4.87
C THR A 202 18.24 -1.85 -4.95
N GLY A 203 17.04 -2.36 -5.20
CA GLY A 203 16.70 -3.78 -5.09
C GLY A 203 16.62 -4.31 -3.66
N THR A 204 16.83 -3.47 -2.64
CA THR A 204 16.89 -3.87 -1.22
C THR A 204 16.04 -2.92 -0.37
N PRO A 205 15.31 -3.37 0.66
CA PRO A 205 14.52 -2.47 1.49
C PRO A 205 15.40 -1.50 2.29
N PRO A 206 14.85 -0.39 2.84
CA PRO A 206 15.63 0.59 3.59
C PRO A 206 16.13 0.07 4.94
N ARG A 207 15.51 -0.96 5.52
CA ARG A 207 16.01 -1.64 6.72
C ARG A 207 16.38 -3.08 6.40
N ASP A 208 17.50 -3.51 6.94
CA ASP A 208 17.87 -4.92 6.95
C ASP A 208 17.07 -5.63 8.06
N LEU A 209 16.48 -6.77 7.71
CA LEU A 209 15.74 -7.63 8.63
C LEU A 209 16.51 -8.95 8.77
N PRO A 210 17.37 -9.09 9.79
CA PRO A 210 18.13 -10.31 10.00
C PRO A 210 17.21 -11.52 10.22
N PRO A 211 17.52 -12.71 9.67
CA PRO A 211 16.67 -13.89 9.78
C PRO A 211 16.58 -14.44 11.22
N ASP A 212 17.53 -14.08 12.07
CA ASP A 212 17.63 -14.49 13.48
C ASP A 212 17.01 -13.48 14.46
N GLN A 213 16.46 -12.37 13.96
CA GLN A 213 15.80 -11.35 14.76
C GLN A 213 14.29 -11.31 14.46
N ASP A 214 13.46 -11.07 15.49
CA ASP A 214 12.06 -10.75 15.27
C ASP A 214 11.95 -9.49 14.37
N PRO A 215 11.21 -9.54 13.25
CA PRO A 215 11.22 -8.45 12.28
C PRO A 215 10.57 -7.17 12.81
N TRP A 216 9.67 -7.25 13.79
CA TRP A 216 9.08 -6.07 14.42
C TRP A 216 10.06 -5.42 15.40
N LEU A 217 10.82 -6.24 16.14
CA LEU A 217 11.95 -5.75 16.92
C LEU A 217 12.99 -5.07 16.03
N ALA A 218 13.31 -5.65 14.87
CA ALA A 218 14.22 -5.03 13.90
C ALA A 218 13.71 -3.65 13.43
N VAL A 219 12.41 -3.50 13.16
CA VAL A 219 11.83 -2.18 12.85
C VAL A 219 11.98 -1.19 14.03
N ALA A 220 11.81 -1.67 15.26
CA ALA A 220 11.93 -0.84 16.47
C ALA A 220 13.37 -0.40 16.76
N THR A 221 14.37 -1.23 16.44
CA THR A 221 15.76 -1.01 16.89
C THR A 221 16.73 -0.66 15.77
N SER A 222 16.55 -1.22 14.57
CA SER A 222 17.53 -1.08 13.48
C SER A 222 17.37 0.26 12.77
N PRO A 223 18.48 0.93 12.42
CA PRO A 223 18.43 2.15 11.62
C PRO A 223 18.08 1.84 10.17
N VAL A 224 17.59 2.85 9.46
CA VAL A 224 17.57 2.84 8.00
C VAL A 224 19.02 2.87 7.48
N VAL A 225 19.29 2.07 6.46
CA VAL A 225 20.57 2.06 5.74
C VAL A 225 20.55 3.20 4.70
N PRO A 226 21.44 4.19 4.79
CA PRO A 226 21.51 5.27 3.80
C PRO A 226 21.65 4.74 2.38
N VAL A 227 21.01 5.40 1.41
CA VAL A 227 20.98 4.97 0.00
C VAL A 227 22.39 4.75 -0.55
N GLY A 228 23.31 5.70 -0.27
CA GLY A 228 24.69 5.63 -0.74
C GLY A 228 25.48 4.42 -0.23
N LYS A 229 25.02 3.76 0.86
CA LYS A 229 25.64 2.54 1.39
C LYS A 229 25.16 1.26 0.69
N ARG A 230 24.17 1.32 -0.21
CA ARG A 230 23.71 0.17 -1.01
C ARG A 230 24.57 -0.10 -2.25
N GLY A 231 25.56 0.74 -2.54
CA GLY A 231 26.46 0.55 -3.68
C GLY A 231 25.81 0.80 -5.04
N VAL A 232 24.67 1.50 -5.08
CA VAL A 232 24.01 1.92 -6.31
C VAL A 232 24.46 3.31 -6.73
N GLY A 233 24.75 3.48 -8.02
CA GLY A 233 25.16 4.77 -8.60
C GLY A 233 23.95 5.69 -8.85
N LEU A 234 23.48 6.38 -7.81
CA LEU A 234 22.38 7.35 -7.88
C LEU A 234 22.90 8.79 -7.74
N PRO A 235 22.19 9.79 -8.30
CA PRO A 235 22.50 11.20 -8.07
C PRO A 235 22.52 11.54 -6.56
N SER A 236 23.41 12.45 -6.16
CA SER A 236 23.55 12.83 -4.74
C SER A 236 22.28 13.49 -4.20
N GLY A 237 21.64 14.36 -4.99
CA GLY A 237 20.37 15.01 -4.62
C GLY A 237 19.29 13.96 -4.32
N LEU A 238 19.13 12.97 -5.19
CA LEU A 238 18.17 11.87 -4.96
C LEU A 238 18.49 11.07 -3.69
N CYS A 239 19.77 10.79 -3.42
CA CYS A 239 20.19 10.12 -2.19
C CYS A 239 19.80 10.94 -0.95
N GLU A 240 20.08 12.25 -0.97
CA GLU A 240 19.78 13.16 0.14
C GLU A 240 18.28 13.26 0.42
N VAL A 241 17.45 13.35 -0.63
CA VAL A 241 15.99 13.40 -0.48
C VAL A 241 15.45 12.10 0.12
N LEU A 242 15.92 10.94 -0.35
CA LEU A 242 15.50 9.64 0.16
C LEU A 242 15.94 9.41 1.60
N ASP A 243 17.20 9.73 1.93
CA ASP A 243 17.73 9.58 3.29
C ASP A 243 16.99 10.51 4.26
N HIS A 244 16.63 11.73 3.83
CA HIS A 244 15.79 12.63 4.62
C HIS A 244 14.36 12.08 4.80
N ALA A 245 13.72 11.61 3.72
CA ALA A 245 12.37 11.07 3.74
C ALA A 245 12.23 9.83 4.64
N LEU A 246 13.30 9.05 4.76
CA LEU A 246 13.34 7.80 5.52
C LEU A 246 13.82 7.96 6.96
N SER A 247 14.02 9.18 7.44
CA SER A 247 14.41 9.43 8.83
C SER A 247 13.32 8.97 9.81
N ASP A 248 13.72 8.24 10.86
CA ASP A 248 12.85 7.87 11.99
C ASP A 248 12.83 8.94 13.10
N GLU A 249 13.60 10.02 12.95
CA GLU A 249 13.68 11.10 13.94
C GLU A 249 12.36 11.89 14.00
N PRO A 250 11.84 12.19 15.20
CA PRO A 250 10.61 12.98 15.34
C PRO A 250 10.69 14.33 14.61
N GLY A 251 9.75 14.57 13.69
CA GLY A 251 9.68 15.81 12.94
C GLY A 251 10.64 15.91 11.74
N ALA A 252 11.45 14.88 11.49
CA ALA A 252 12.22 14.74 10.25
C ALA A 252 11.37 14.15 9.11
N GLY A 253 11.87 14.26 7.88
CA GLY A 253 11.20 13.79 6.68
C GLY A 253 10.10 14.72 6.17
N PHE A 254 9.26 14.19 5.28
CA PHE A 254 8.20 14.96 4.63
C PHE A 254 6.83 14.68 5.24
N ARG A 255 6.05 15.74 5.46
CA ARG A 255 4.72 15.62 6.06
C ARG A 255 3.61 15.29 5.07
N THR A 256 3.81 15.61 3.80
CA THR A 256 2.81 15.43 2.75
C THR A 256 3.43 14.76 1.53
N ALA A 257 2.59 14.05 0.77
CA ALA A 257 3.01 13.45 -0.49
C ALA A 257 3.51 14.52 -1.49
N GLU A 258 2.88 15.70 -1.49
CA GLU A 258 3.28 16.82 -2.35
C GLU A 258 4.66 17.37 -1.99
N ALA A 259 4.99 17.49 -0.70
CA ALA A 259 6.31 17.97 -0.28
C ALA A 259 7.42 17.00 -0.70
N LEU A 260 7.19 15.68 -0.57
CA LEU A 260 8.13 14.67 -1.06
C LEU A 260 8.24 14.70 -2.59
N ARG A 261 7.13 14.85 -3.31
CA ARG A 261 7.12 14.91 -4.79
C ARG A 261 7.96 16.08 -5.30
N THR A 262 7.71 17.29 -4.79
CA THR A 262 8.48 18.49 -5.16
C THR A 262 9.98 18.35 -4.86
N ALA A 263 10.34 17.71 -3.75
CA ALA A 263 11.74 17.46 -3.42
C ALA A 263 12.41 16.51 -4.41
N LEU A 264 11.70 15.46 -4.86
CA LEU A 264 12.20 14.51 -5.84
C LEU A 264 12.36 15.12 -7.25
N GLU A 265 11.45 16.02 -7.65
CA GLU A 265 11.53 16.74 -8.92
C GLU A 265 12.80 17.60 -9.05
N GLY A 266 13.33 18.12 -7.93
CA GLY A 266 14.53 18.94 -7.89
C GLY A 266 15.85 18.20 -7.64
N SER A 267 15.83 16.86 -7.61
CA SER A 267 16.93 16.01 -7.10
C SER A 267 17.83 15.35 -8.14
#